data_AF-A0A1B9GE36-F1
#
_entry.id   AF-A0A1B9GE36-F1
#
_cell.length_a   1.000
_cell.length_b   1.000
_cell.length_c   1.000
_cell.angle_alpha   90.00
_cell.angle_beta   90.00
_cell.angle_gamma   90.00
#
_symmetry.space_group_name_H-M   'P 1'
#
loop_
_entity.id
_entity.type
_entity.pdbx_description
1 polymer ?
#
loop_
_entity_poly.entity_id
_entity_poly.type
_entity_poly.pdbx_seq_one_letter_code
_entity_poly.pdbx_strand_id
1 'polypeptide(L)'
;MSNPELESDHYDVIVIGTGLAESIAAASLAKAGKSVLHLDPNEYYGGEQASLTLDELVEWSNNQPSSSSSTSHVQYFSASTTPLDAELQNDRRRYALSLFPAILPSRGNLIDTLISSDVSKYVSFRILDSISLYTNEGEFKKVPGSKEEIFKDKTISLVDKRRLMKFLMFAAGEFEDSEILKGKETQPLIQFLQESFSLPTQLSESIIYAISHGSSATEQTLPALERTRRYLKSIGRYGNNAFLVGQYGGAGEIAQGFCRACAVFGGTYILGASAKPTSISISAESVTLDIPCHPRPITARRLISSPNHIPPSLLGHLQGGPEEPSLTANCIAITKTLPEALRRKSTTSSTEESAEEQSENDDTSLIVFPTENGVIRCYVNGEGTGSCPPGQYIIYLSTSLQSSTSSPSEILQPYLSKITPDPVFSAYYVSARPCSSSVPSSTADGIVVLRPYAGTELLTEGLDWEAKQGELAYRAVVGEDGRGFFEKDVSEEEEMGIEDDL
;
A
#
# COMPACT_ATOMS: atom_id res chain seq x y z
N MET A 1 -31.36 -17.10 -18.96
CA MET A 1 -30.67 -17.34 -17.68
C MET A 1 -31.55 -16.74 -16.61
N SER A 2 -32.01 -17.53 -15.65
CA SER A 2 -32.72 -17.01 -14.48
C SER A 2 -31.82 -15.97 -13.81
N ASN A 3 -32.32 -14.74 -13.60
CA ASN A 3 -31.63 -13.79 -12.74
C ASN A 3 -31.37 -14.51 -11.40
N PRO A 4 -30.14 -14.52 -10.87
CA PRO A 4 -29.91 -15.00 -9.53
C PRO A 4 -30.59 -14.01 -8.59
N GLU A 5 -31.83 -14.32 -8.19
CA GLU A 5 -32.53 -13.58 -7.14
C GLU A 5 -31.79 -13.86 -5.83
N LEU A 6 -31.53 -12.81 -5.03
CA LEU A 6 -30.92 -13.00 -3.72
C LEU A 6 -31.85 -13.81 -2.81
N GLU A 7 -31.27 -14.69 -2.01
CA GLU A 7 -32.04 -15.52 -1.07
C GLU A 7 -32.66 -14.71 0.08
N SER A 8 -32.11 -13.54 0.39
CA SER A 8 -32.57 -12.64 1.45
C SER A 8 -32.65 -11.19 0.97
N ASP A 9 -33.66 -10.48 1.48
CA ASP A 9 -33.82 -9.02 1.36
C ASP A 9 -33.29 -8.27 2.60
N HIS A 10 -32.85 -9.00 3.62
CA HIS A 10 -32.45 -8.47 4.92
C HIS A 10 -31.06 -8.97 5.31
N TYR A 11 -30.17 -8.02 5.60
CA TYR A 11 -28.80 -8.28 6.05
C TYR A 11 -28.50 -7.49 7.32
N ASP A 12 -27.53 -7.91 8.13
CA ASP A 12 -27.04 -7.09 9.23
C ASP A 12 -26.24 -5.91 8.66
N VAL A 13 -25.39 -6.17 7.66
CA VAL A 13 -24.48 -5.19 7.08
C VAL A 13 -24.45 -5.33 5.56
N ILE A 14 -24.47 -4.18 4.87
CA ILE A 14 -24.15 -4.10 3.44
C ILE A 14 -22.79 -3.42 3.30
N VAL A 15 -21.93 -3.95 2.46
CA VAL A 15 -20.62 -3.39 2.13
C VAL A 15 -20.59 -3.07 0.62
N ILE A 16 -20.21 -1.85 0.24
CA ILE A 16 -20.08 -1.44 -1.16
C ILE A 16 -18.63 -1.10 -1.48
N GLY A 17 -18.12 -1.71 -2.55
CA GLY A 17 -16.73 -1.70 -2.97
C GLY A 17 -15.98 -2.89 -2.36
N THR A 18 -15.08 -3.50 -3.12
CA THR A 18 -14.24 -4.62 -2.68
C THR A 18 -12.79 -4.19 -2.48
N GLY A 19 -12.58 -2.93 -2.08
CA GLY A 19 -11.28 -2.43 -1.65
C GLY A 19 -10.74 -3.20 -0.44
N LEU A 20 -9.48 -2.94 -0.10
CA LEU A 20 -8.82 -3.68 0.98
C LEU A 20 -9.51 -3.45 2.33
N ALA A 21 -9.85 -2.20 2.68
CA ALA A 21 -10.57 -1.90 3.91
C ALA A 21 -11.98 -2.52 3.94
N GLU A 22 -12.73 -2.42 2.83
CA GLU A 22 -14.07 -3.00 2.68
C GLU A 22 -14.05 -4.52 2.84
N SER A 23 -13.11 -5.20 2.19
CA SER A 23 -12.96 -6.65 2.26
C SER A 23 -12.56 -7.15 3.64
N ILE A 24 -11.65 -6.46 4.33
CA ILE A 24 -11.30 -6.75 5.73
C ILE A 24 -12.53 -6.59 6.65
N ALA A 25 -13.28 -5.50 6.50
CA ALA A 25 -14.50 -5.25 7.28
C ALA A 25 -15.55 -6.33 7.01
N ALA A 26 -15.83 -6.65 5.74
CA ALA A 26 -16.79 -7.68 5.37
C ALA A 26 -16.41 -9.06 5.96
N ALA A 27 -15.15 -9.47 5.81
CA ALA A 27 -14.68 -10.76 6.30
C ALA A 27 -14.73 -10.88 7.82
N SER A 28 -14.30 -9.84 8.54
CA SER A 28 -14.34 -9.82 10.01
C SER A 28 -15.77 -9.84 10.55
N LEU A 29 -16.70 -9.13 9.91
CA LEU A 29 -18.12 -9.13 10.29
C LEU A 29 -18.80 -10.48 10.02
N ALA A 30 -18.49 -11.10 8.88
CA ALA A 30 -18.99 -12.44 8.57
C ALA A 30 -18.44 -13.47 9.58
N LYS A 31 -17.14 -13.44 9.93
CA LYS A 31 -16.57 -14.31 10.98
C LYS A 31 -17.24 -14.07 12.34
N ALA A 32 -17.63 -12.84 12.65
CA ALA A 32 -18.39 -12.51 13.86
C ALA A 32 -19.88 -12.93 13.80
N GLY A 33 -20.31 -13.63 12.75
CA GLY A 33 -21.66 -14.18 12.61
C GLY A 33 -22.70 -13.19 12.09
N LYS A 34 -22.28 -12.06 11.49
CA LYS A 34 -23.20 -11.11 10.83
C LYS A 34 -23.55 -11.60 9.44
N SER A 35 -24.80 -11.41 9.02
CA SER A 35 -25.15 -11.58 7.60
C SER A 35 -24.65 -10.38 6.79
N VAL A 36 -23.77 -10.64 5.82
CA VAL A 36 -23.08 -9.62 5.03
C VAL A 36 -23.48 -9.76 3.56
N LEU A 37 -23.94 -8.67 2.96
CA LEU A 37 -24.03 -8.52 1.50
C LEU A 37 -22.93 -7.58 1.03
N HIS A 38 -22.05 -8.08 0.15
CA HIS A 38 -20.89 -7.37 -0.35
C HIS A 38 -21.04 -7.13 -1.85
N LEU A 39 -21.12 -5.86 -2.23
CA LEU A 39 -21.38 -5.40 -3.59
C LEU A 39 -20.16 -4.69 -4.16
N ASP A 40 -19.85 -4.89 -5.43
CA ASP A 40 -18.93 -4.02 -6.17
C ASP A 40 -19.52 -3.64 -7.52
N PRO A 41 -19.58 -2.34 -7.89
CA PRO A 41 -19.98 -1.93 -9.23
C PRO A 41 -19.04 -2.38 -10.35
N ASN A 42 -17.79 -2.74 -10.02
CA ASN A 42 -16.79 -3.21 -10.98
C ASN A 42 -16.95 -4.71 -11.25
N GLU A 43 -16.52 -5.16 -12.44
CA GLU A 43 -16.49 -6.58 -12.82
C GLU A 43 -15.29 -7.34 -12.21
N TYR A 44 -14.47 -6.66 -11.40
CA TYR A 44 -13.27 -7.18 -10.76
C TYR A 44 -13.20 -6.77 -9.29
N TYR A 45 -12.36 -7.46 -8.52
CA TYR A 45 -12.13 -7.19 -7.11
C TYR A 45 -11.04 -6.15 -6.85
N GLY A 46 -11.05 -5.55 -5.67
CA GLY A 46 -9.96 -4.72 -5.15
C GLY A 46 -10.18 -3.23 -5.31
N GLY A 47 -11.22 -2.79 -6.04
CA GLY A 47 -11.53 -1.38 -6.25
C GLY A 47 -10.29 -0.57 -6.68
N GLU A 48 -9.88 0.38 -5.84
CA GLU A 48 -8.72 1.24 -6.06
C GLU A 48 -7.36 0.52 -5.94
N GLN A 49 -7.34 -0.62 -5.27
CA GLN A 49 -6.18 -1.48 -5.08
C GLN A 49 -6.15 -2.65 -6.07
N ALA A 50 -7.07 -2.69 -7.04
CA ALA A 50 -7.12 -3.74 -8.06
C ALA A 50 -5.81 -3.86 -8.85
N SER A 51 -5.52 -5.08 -9.28
CA SER A 51 -4.39 -5.38 -10.17
C SER A 51 -4.91 -5.57 -11.58
N LEU A 52 -4.45 -4.73 -12.50
CA LEU A 52 -4.91 -4.67 -13.88
C LEU A 52 -3.97 -5.45 -14.79
N THR A 53 -4.53 -6.16 -15.76
CA THR A 53 -3.77 -6.59 -16.92
C THR A 53 -3.33 -5.37 -17.76
N LEU A 54 -2.43 -5.58 -18.72
CA LEU A 54 -1.95 -4.50 -19.57
C LEU A 54 -3.06 -3.94 -20.47
N ASP A 55 -3.98 -4.79 -20.94
CA ASP A 55 -5.17 -4.35 -21.71
C ASP A 55 -6.09 -3.47 -20.85
N GLU A 56 -6.37 -3.92 -19.62
CA GLU A 56 -7.22 -3.19 -18.68
C GLU A 56 -6.59 -1.85 -18.27
N LEU A 57 -5.26 -1.77 -18.13
CA LEU A 57 -4.58 -0.50 -17.85
C LEU A 57 -4.72 0.50 -19.02
N VAL A 58 -4.62 0.03 -20.27
CA VAL A 58 -4.81 0.88 -21.45
C VAL A 58 -6.27 1.35 -21.54
N GLU A 59 -7.22 0.46 -21.35
CA GLU A 59 -8.66 0.80 -21.31
C GLU A 59 -8.97 1.79 -20.18
N TRP A 60 -8.48 1.50 -18.98
CA TRP A 60 -8.60 2.38 -17.81
C TRP A 60 -8.05 3.78 -18.12
N SER A 61 -6.86 3.88 -18.71
CA SER A 61 -6.22 5.16 -19.04
C SER A 61 -7.05 5.97 -20.04
N ASN A 62 -7.67 5.32 -21.03
CA ASN A 62 -8.50 5.99 -22.04
C ASN A 62 -9.82 6.53 -21.45
N ASN A 63 -10.27 5.94 -20.34
CA ASN A 63 -11.51 6.32 -19.66
C ASN A 63 -11.30 7.39 -18.59
N GLN A 64 -10.06 7.81 -18.31
CA GLN A 64 -9.79 8.84 -17.30
C GLN A 64 -10.09 10.26 -17.81
N PRO A 65 -10.65 11.13 -16.96
CA PRO A 65 -10.87 12.53 -17.30
C PRO A 65 -9.54 13.28 -17.45
N SER A 66 -9.56 14.39 -18.19
CA SER A 66 -8.36 15.23 -18.34
C SER A 66 -8.00 16.00 -17.06
N SER A 67 -8.98 16.31 -16.20
CA SER A 67 -8.81 17.06 -14.96
C SER A 67 -9.62 16.46 -13.81
N SER A 68 -9.18 16.71 -12.57
CA SER A 68 -9.96 16.38 -11.37
C SER A 68 -11.29 17.15 -11.35
N SER A 69 -12.33 16.51 -10.83
CA SER A 69 -13.70 17.04 -10.73
C SER A 69 -14.22 17.14 -9.30
N SER A 70 -13.57 16.49 -8.33
CA SER A 70 -13.97 16.49 -6.92
C SER A 70 -12.76 16.35 -5.99
N THR A 71 -12.87 16.91 -4.79
CA THR A 71 -11.85 16.84 -3.73
C THR A 71 -12.18 15.83 -2.64
N SER A 72 -13.38 15.23 -2.67
CA SER A 72 -13.91 14.44 -1.56
C SER A 72 -13.51 12.96 -1.57
N HIS A 73 -12.86 12.48 -2.64
CA HIS A 73 -12.57 11.07 -2.82
C HIS A 73 -11.36 10.83 -3.73
N VAL A 74 -10.92 9.58 -3.86
CA VAL A 74 -9.75 9.23 -4.68
C VAL A 74 -10.11 9.37 -6.15
N GLN A 75 -9.29 10.09 -6.91
CA GLN A 75 -9.52 10.30 -8.34
C GLN A 75 -8.23 10.11 -9.13
N TYR A 76 -8.37 9.70 -10.39
CA TYR A 76 -7.28 9.68 -11.36
C TYR A 76 -7.67 10.50 -12.58
N PHE A 77 -6.70 11.18 -13.15
CA PHE A 77 -6.90 12.07 -14.29
C PHE A 77 -5.59 12.30 -15.02
N SER A 78 -5.67 12.98 -16.17
CA SER A 78 -4.52 13.25 -17.06
C SER A 78 -3.75 11.97 -17.41
N ALA A 79 -4.46 10.85 -17.59
CA ALA A 79 -3.85 9.57 -17.90
C ALA A 79 -3.45 9.50 -19.38
N SER A 80 -2.32 8.86 -19.67
CA SER A 80 -1.81 8.64 -21.02
C SER A 80 -0.98 7.36 -21.08
N THR A 81 -0.94 6.72 -22.24
CA THR A 81 -0.13 5.52 -22.48
C THR A 81 0.65 5.64 -23.80
N THR A 82 1.80 4.99 -23.86
CA THR A 82 2.46 4.71 -25.14
C THR A 82 1.73 3.59 -25.88
N PRO A 83 1.80 3.55 -27.22
CA PRO A 83 1.24 2.43 -27.99
C PRO A 83 1.81 1.08 -27.52
N LEU A 84 0.96 0.06 -27.50
CA LEU A 84 1.39 -1.30 -27.23
C LEU A 84 2.21 -1.85 -28.40
N ASP A 85 3.47 -2.21 -28.12
CA ASP A 85 4.32 -2.89 -29.09
C ASP A 85 3.75 -4.28 -29.43
N ALA A 86 4.00 -4.76 -30.66
CA ALA A 86 3.52 -6.04 -31.16
C ALA A 86 3.96 -7.22 -30.29
N GLU A 87 5.12 -7.13 -29.66
CA GLU A 87 5.61 -8.16 -28.74
C GLU A 87 4.83 -8.19 -27.42
N LEU A 88 4.44 -7.03 -26.88
CA LEU A 88 3.65 -6.94 -25.64
C LEU A 88 2.21 -7.43 -25.82
N GLN A 89 1.69 -7.42 -27.05
CA GLN A 89 0.36 -7.95 -27.36
C GLN A 89 0.20 -9.42 -26.95
N ASN A 90 1.27 -10.22 -27.00
CA ASN A 90 1.21 -11.63 -26.60
C ASN A 90 1.16 -11.81 -25.08
N ASP A 91 1.79 -10.90 -24.34
CA ASP A 91 1.91 -10.97 -22.88
C ASP A 91 0.89 -10.12 -22.14
N ARG A 92 -0.01 -9.41 -22.83
CA ARG A 92 -0.91 -8.40 -22.25
C ARG A 92 -1.73 -8.85 -21.04
N ARG A 93 -2.08 -10.14 -20.95
CA ARG A 93 -2.85 -10.72 -19.81
C ARG A 93 -1.99 -11.32 -18.70
N ARG A 94 -0.67 -11.35 -18.88
CA ARG A 94 0.28 -11.93 -17.93
C ARG A 94 0.86 -10.90 -16.96
N TYR A 95 0.44 -9.64 -17.09
CA TYR A 95 0.80 -8.59 -16.14
C TYR A 95 -0.26 -8.46 -15.06
N ALA A 96 0.20 -8.15 -13.85
CA ALA A 96 -0.62 -7.71 -12.74
C ALA A 96 -0.10 -6.33 -12.29
N LEU A 97 -0.67 -5.29 -12.87
CA LEU A 97 -0.26 -3.89 -12.74
C LEU A 97 -1.15 -3.19 -11.71
N SER A 98 -0.58 -2.79 -10.57
CA SER A 98 -1.32 -2.05 -9.56
C SER A 98 -1.27 -0.53 -9.79
N LEU A 99 -2.41 0.14 -9.65
CA LEU A 99 -2.49 1.60 -9.52
C LEU A 99 -2.16 2.07 -8.09
N PHE A 100 -2.11 1.13 -7.15
CA PHE A 100 -1.70 1.27 -5.76
C PHE A 100 -0.44 0.43 -5.51
N PRO A 101 0.73 0.81 -6.05
CA PRO A 101 1.97 0.11 -5.74
C PRO A 101 2.28 0.31 -4.25
N ALA A 102 2.36 -0.79 -3.50
CA ALA A 102 2.63 -0.79 -2.07
C ALA A 102 3.47 -1.99 -1.65
N ILE A 103 4.26 -1.82 -0.60
CA ILE A 103 5.02 -2.86 0.07
C ILE A 103 4.57 -2.96 1.52
N LEU A 104 4.58 -4.18 2.06
CA LEU A 104 4.04 -4.49 3.38
C LEU A 104 5.17 -4.52 4.41
N PRO A 105 5.15 -3.65 5.44
CA PRO A 105 6.06 -3.81 6.58
C PRO A 105 5.88 -5.18 7.24
N SER A 106 6.98 -5.85 7.58
CA SER A 106 6.93 -7.16 8.22
C SER A 106 6.30 -7.10 9.60
N ARG A 107 6.22 -5.93 10.25
CA ARG A 107 5.43 -5.69 11.46
C ARG A 107 4.53 -4.48 11.23
N GLY A 108 3.23 -4.66 11.39
CA GLY A 108 2.21 -3.68 11.03
C GLY A 108 0.81 -4.25 11.13
N ASN A 109 -0.18 -3.38 11.04
CA ASN A 109 -1.60 -3.76 11.17
C ASN A 109 -2.03 -4.77 10.11
N LEU A 110 -1.59 -4.63 8.84
CA LEU A 110 -2.04 -5.52 7.79
C LEU A 110 -1.46 -6.93 7.95
N ILE A 111 -0.16 -7.05 8.23
CA ILE A 111 0.46 -8.38 8.41
C ILE A 111 -0.12 -9.10 9.62
N ASP A 112 -0.42 -8.39 10.71
CA ASP A 112 -1.03 -8.99 11.89
C ASP A 112 -2.49 -9.39 11.60
N THR A 113 -3.24 -8.58 10.84
CA THR A 113 -4.60 -8.91 10.36
C THR A 113 -4.61 -10.14 9.44
N LEU A 114 -3.63 -10.26 8.54
CA LEU A 114 -3.50 -11.42 7.64
C LEU A 114 -3.25 -12.73 8.40
N ILE A 115 -2.52 -12.66 9.52
CA ILE A 115 -2.23 -13.81 10.36
C ILE A 115 -3.44 -14.16 11.22
N SER A 116 -4.07 -13.18 11.88
CA SER A 116 -5.22 -13.43 12.76
C SER A 116 -6.45 -13.93 12.02
N SER A 117 -6.66 -13.46 10.78
CA SER A 117 -7.77 -13.88 9.91
C SER A 117 -7.54 -15.16 9.11
N ASP A 118 -6.35 -15.76 9.19
CA ASP A 118 -5.90 -16.87 8.34
C ASP A 118 -5.89 -16.59 6.82
N VAL A 119 -6.12 -15.35 6.38
CA VAL A 119 -6.07 -14.95 4.96
C VAL A 119 -4.65 -15.07 4.38
N SER A 120 -3.62 -15.03 5.24
CA SER A 120 -2.24 -15.33 4.86
C SER A 120 -2.06 -16.66 4.11
N LYS A 121 -3.00 -17.62 4.24
CA LYS A 121 -3.00 -18.90 3.51
C LYS A 121 -3.37 -18.74 2.02
N TYR A 122 -3.99 -17.63 1.63
CA TYR A 122 -4.46 -17.38 0.26
C TYR A 122 -3.53 -16.48 -0.56
N VAL A 123 -2.61 -15.79 0.10
CA VAL A 123 -1.72 -14.81 -0.52
C VAL A 123 -0.27 -15.22 -0.33
N SER A 124 0.58 -14.85 -1.27
CA SER A 124 2.00 -15.15 -1.23
C SER A 124 2.83 -13.87 -1.23
N PHE A 125 3.91 -13.90 -0.46
CA PHE A 125 4.82 -12.77 -0.28
C PHE A 125 6.25 -13.20 -0.52
N ARG A 126 7.07 -12.25 -0.94
CA ARG A 126 8.53 -12.36 -0.91
C ARG A 126 9.12 -11.19 -0.15
N ILE A 127 10.40 -11.29 0.20
CA ILE A 127 11.11 -10.19 0.86
C ILE A 127 11.58 -9.20 -0.21
N LEU A 128 11.55 -7.91 0.10
CA LEU A 128 12.15 -6.88 -0.75
C LEU A 128 13.67 -7.06 -0.79
N ASP A 129 14.26 -7.21 -1.97
CA ASP A 129 15.69 -7.56 -2.09
C ASP A 129 16.63 -6.39 -1.78
N SER A 130 16.23 -5.17 -2.14
CA SER A 130 17.06 -3.98 -1.89
C SER A 130 16.31 -2.67 -1.75
N ILE A 131 16.92 -1.75 -0.99
CA ILE A 131 16.60 -0.33 -0.99
C ILE A 131 17.87 0.42 -1.44
N SER A 132 17.74 1.33 -2.39
CA SER A 132 18.86 2.04 -3.00
C SER A 132 18.58 3.53 -3.07
N LEU A 133 19.61 4.35 -2.85
CA LEU A 133 19.57 5.80 -3.06
C LEU A 133 20.27 6.14 -4.36
N TYR A 134 19.64 6.98 -5.18
CA TYR A 134 20.32 7.58 -6.32
C TYR A 134 21.12 8.78 -5.85
N THR A 135 22.44 8.75 -6.07
CA THR A 135 23.34 9.80 -5.58
C THR A 135 23.51 10.92 -6.61
N ASN A 136 24.02 12.06 -6.17
CA ASN A 136 24.30 13.20 -7.05
C ASN A 136 25.41 12.89 -8.07
N GLU A 137 26.25 11.89 -7.79
CA GLU A 137 27.28 11.38 -8.71
C GLU A 137 26.69 10.52 -9.85
N GLY A 138 25.37 10.26 -9.81
CA GLY A 138 24.69 9.47 -10.83
C GLY A 138 24.75 7.96 -10.63
N GLU A 139 25.03 7.51 -9.40
CA GLU A 139 25.14 6.09 -9.08
C GLU A 139 23.99 5.61 -8.18
N PHE A 140 23.61 4.34 -8.35
CA PHE A 140 22.72 3.65 -7.41
C PHE A 140 23.52 3.10 -6.23
N LYS A 141 23.35 3.71 -5.05
CA LYS A 141 23.96 3.25 -3.80
C LYS A 141 22.97 2.40 -3.00
N LYS A 142 23.21 1.09 -2.96
CA LYS A 142 22.44 0.17 -2.10
C LYS A 142 22.65 0.51 -0.63
N VAL A 143 21.56 0.58 0.11
CA VAL A 143 21.56 0.84 1.55
C VAL A 143 21.71 -0.48 2.28
N PRO A 144 22.69 -0.60 3.21
CA PRO A 144 22.89 -1.83 3.98
C PRO A 144 21.63 -2.26 4.74
N GLY A 145 21.20 -3.51 4.57
CA GLY A 145 20.03 -4.08 5.24
C GLY A 145 20.33 -4.67 6.62
N SER A 146 21.62 -4.91 6.92
CA SER A 146 22.05 -5.61 8.13
C SER A 146 23.22 -4.92 8.83
N LYS A 147 23.41 -5.21 10.13
CA LYS A 147 24.58 -4.72 10.88
C LYS A 147 25.86 -5.22 10.21
N GLU A 148 25.88 -6.48 9.78
CA GLU A 148 26.98 -7.13 9.08
C GLU A 148 27.37 -6.38 7.81
N GLU A 149 26.39 -5.97 6.99
CA GLU A 149 26.63 -5.18 5.78
C GLU A 149 27.19 -3.78 6.10
N ILE A 150 26.65 -3.10 7.12
CA ILE A 150 27.22 -1.81 7.60
C ILE A 150 28.67 -2.00 8.01
N PHE A 151 29.00 -3.08 8.71
CA PHE A 151 30.39 -3.37 9.11
C PHE A 151 31.29 -3.66 7.92
N LYS A 152 30.80 -4.33 6.87
CA LYS A 152 31.55 -4.62 5.63
C LYS A 152 31.71 -3.40 4.70
N ASP A 153 30.83 -2.40 4.79
CA ASP A 153 30.85 -1.23 3.92
C ASP A 153 32.12 -0.38 4.12
N LYS A 154 32.99 -0.29 3.11
CA LYS A 154 34.24 0.47 3.15
C LYS A 154 34.04 1.98 2.91
N THR A 155 32.86 2.39 2.46
CA THR A 155 32.53 3.81 2.17
C THR A 155 32.26 4.60 3.45
N ILE A 156 31.93 3.92 4.55
CA ILE A 156 31.62 4.54 5.84
C ILE A 156 32.83 4.42 6.79
N SER A 157 33.27 5.54 7.37
CA SER A 157 34.38 5.54 8.33
C SER A 157 34.04 4.75 9.61
N LEU A 158 35.05 4.23 10.32
CA LEU A 158 34.82 3.50 11.57
C LEU A 158 34.15 4.36 12.66
N VAL A 159 34.42 5.67 12.67
CA VAL A 159 33.79 6.61 13.61
C VAL A 159 32.32 6.78 13.27
N ASP A 160 32.00 6.97 11.99
CA ASP A 160 30.63 7.15 11.54
C ASP A 160 29.80 5.87 11.71
N LYS A 161 30.40 4.68 11.53
CA LYS A 161 29.75 3.40 11.87
C LYS A 161 29.36 3.34 13.34
N ARG A 162 30.21 3.78 14.26
CA ARG A 162 29.88 3.81 15.70
C ARG A 162 28.75 4.78 16.00
N ARG A 163 28.75 5.95 15.38
CA ARG A 163 27.68 6.96 15.53
C ARG A 163 26.35 6.44 14.97
N LEU A 164 26.38 5.82 13.80
CA LEU A 164 25.22 5.19 13.17
C LEU A 164 24.65 4.10 14.06
N MET A 165 25.48 3.18 14.56
CA MET A 165 25.02 2.13 15.46
C MET A 165 24.41 2.66 16.75
N LYS A 166 24.98 3.75 17.32
CA LYS A 166 24.39 4.43 18.49
C LYS A 166 23.00 4.97 18.19
N PHE A 167 22.81 5.59 17.02
CA PHE A 167 21.49 6.06 16.58
C PHE A 167 20.51 4.90 16.36
N LEU A 168 20.90 3.85 15.62
CA LEU A 168 20.02 2.72 15.35
C LEU A 168 19.56 2.00 16.62
N MET A 169 20.45 1.85 17.61
CA MET A 169 20.09 1.30 18.92
C MET A 169 19.11 2.19 19.68
N PHE A 170 19.30 3.51 19.62
CA PHE A 170 18.38 4.48 20.21
C PHE A 170 16.99 4.42 19.54
N ALA A 171 16.95 4.47 18.21
CA ALA A 171 15.71 4.47 17.43
C ALA A 171 14.93 3.15 17.56
N ALA A 172 15.62 2.01 17.72
CA ALA A 172 14.96 0.72 17.95
C ALA A 172 14.40 0.55 19.38
N GLY A 173 14.90 1.34 20.34
CA GLY A 173 14.54 1.26 21.75
C GLY A 173 13.32 2.11 22.13
N GLU A 174 13.22 2.35 23.44
CA GLU A 174 12.26 3.29 24.05
C GLU A 174 12.93 4.66 24.14
N PHE A 175 12.48 5.58 23.29
CA PHE A 175 13.10 6.90 23.14
C PHE A 175 12.23 8.03 23.67
N GLU A 176 10.96 7.75 23.97
CA GLU A 176 9.93 8.72 24.35
C GLU A 176 10.33 9.50 25.61
N ASP A 177 10.92 8.82 26.60
CA ASP A 177 11.37 9.42 27.86
C ASP A 177 12.85 9.84 27.84
N SER A 178 13.51 9.79 26.68
CA SER A 178 14.93 10.09 26.57
C SER A 178 15.20 11.58 26.58
N GLU A 179 16.16 12.01 27.40
CA GLU A 179 16.72 13.37 27.39
C GLU A 179 17.37 13.73 26.04
N ILE A 180 17.66 12.75 25.17
CA ILE A 180 18.13 13.01 23.81
C ILE A 180 17.03 13.62 22.94
N LEU A 181 15.79 13.13 23.07
CA LEU A 181 14.63 13.52 22.26
C LEU A 181 13.89 14.74 22.84
N LYS A 182 13.85 14.85 24.16
CA LYS A 182 13.09 15.87 24.88
C LYS A 182 13.35 17.29 24.36
N GLY A 183 12.29 17.96 23.89
CA GLY A 183 12.34 19.31 23.34
C GLY A 183 12.82 19.38 21.88
N LYS A 184 13.04 18.24 21.22
CA LYS A 184 13.48 18.12 19.82
C LYS A 184 12.49 17.33 18.95
N GLU A 185 11.30 17.05 19.46
CA GLU A 185 10.29 16.20 18.81
C GLU A 185 9.83 16.78 17.46
N THR A 186 9.72 18.11 17.39
CA THR A 186 9.20 18.84 16.23
C THR A 186 10.27 19.43 15.33
N GLN A 187 11.55 19.33 15.72
CA GLN A 187 12.64 19.85 14.88
C GLN A 187 12.86 18.97 13.64
N PRO A 188 13.48 19.51 12.57
CA PRO A 188 13.83 18.72 11.39
C PRO A 188 14.68 17.48 11.74
N LEU A 189 14.32 16.31 11.21
CA LEU A 189 15.02 15.06 11.47
C LEU A 189 16.50 15.15 11.10
N ILE A 190 16.83 15.80 9.97
CA ILE A 190 18.23 16.00 9.57
C ILE A 190 19.03 16.75 10.64
N GLN A 191 18.44 17.77 11.26
CA GLN A 191 19.07 18.54 12.33
C GLN A 191 19.24 17.68 13.59
N PHE A 192 18.24 16.88 13.95
CA PHE A 192 18.33 15.94 15.08
C PHE A 192 19.47 14.92 14.92
N LEU A 193 19.61 14.33 13.74
CA LEU A 193 20.66 13.34 13.44
C LEU A 193 22.06 13.97 13.52
N GLN A 194 22.21 15.18 13.01
CA GLN A 194 23.48 15.91 13.00
C GLN A 194 23.86 16.43 14.39
N GLU A 195 22.94 17.02 15.13
CA GLU A 195 23.24 17.64 16.43
C GLU A 195 23.35 16.61 17.56
N SER A 196 22.43 15.64 17.61
CA SER A 196 22.35 14.70 18.75
C SER A 196 23.26 13.47 18.57
N PHE A 197 23.53 13.07 17.32
CA PHE A 197 24.34 11.89 17.00
C PHE A 197 25.61 12.20 16.20
N SER A 198 25.81 13.45 15.78
CA SER A 198 26.97 13.87 14.98
C SER A 198 27.12 13.07 13.68
N LEU A 199 26.00 12.70 13.07
CA LEU A 199 25.98 11.96 11.80
C LEU A 199 26.27 12.90 10.63
N PRO A 200 27.13 12.51 9.66
CA PRO A 200 27.32 13.25 8.43
C PRO A 200 26.03 13.37 7.61
N THR A 201 25.95 14.38 6.73
CA THR A 201 24.79 14.63 5.86
C THR A 201 24.38 13.40 5.06
N GLN A 202 25.34 12.73 4.40
CA GLN A 202 25.05 11.55 3.57
C GLN A 202 24.42 10.37 4.36
N LEU A 203 24.87 10.14 5.61
CA LEU A 203 24.26 9.11 6.47
C LEU A 203 22.90 9.55 6.98
N SER A 204 22.74 10.84 7.27
CA SER A 204 21.47 11.41 7.71
C SER A 204 20.42 11.28 6.62
N GLU A 205 20.76 11.61 5.37
CA GLU A 205 19.90 11.41 4.19
C GLU A 205 19.58 9.94 3.98
N SER A 206 20.54 9.03 4.17
CA SER A 206 20.28 7.58 4.09
C SER A 206 19.27 7.12 5.12
N ILE A 207 19.35 7.60 6.36
CA ILE A 207 18.37 7.31 7.40
C ILE A 207 17.00 7.87 7.03
N ILE A 208 16.94 9.14 6.61
CA ILE A 208 15.69 9.82 6.29
C ILE A 208 14.98 9.10 5.14
N TYR A 209 15.64 8.96 3.99
CA TYR A 209 14.99 8.51 2.76
C TYR A 209 14.86 7.00 2.64
N ALA A 210 15.84 6.22 3.13
CA ALA A 210 15.86 4.77 2.93
C ALA A 210 15.48 3.95 4.17
N ILE A 211 15.58 4.50 5.38
CA ILE A 211 15.14 3.80 6.60
C ILE A 211 13.78 4.33 7.02
N SER A 212 13.62 5.63 7.24
CA SER A 212 12.35 6.20 7.69
C SER A 212 11.32 6.38 6.57
N HIS A 213 11.74 6.29 5.31
CA HIS A 213 10.92 6.59 4.12
C HIS A 213 10.29 7.99 4.19
N GLY A 214 11.09 8.96 4.63
CA GLY A 214 10.69 10.36 4.69
C GLY A 214 10.55 10.99 3.32
N SER A 215 9.53 11.84 3.16
CA SER A 215 9.29 12.56 1.90
C SER A 215 10.11 13.85 1.77
N SER A 216 10.74 14.30 2.87
CA SER A 216 11.59 15.49 2.92
C SER A 216 12.65 15.34 4.01
N ALA A 217 13.83 15.94 3.81
CA ALA A 217 14.86 16.06 4.83
C ALA A 217 14.41 16.87 6.06
N THR A 218 13.41 17.74 5.88
CA THR A 218 12.86 18.62 6.92
C THR A 218 11.67 18.04 7.66
N GLU A 219 11.36 16.76 7.45
CA GLU A 219 10.31 16.08 8.20
C GLU A 219 10.56 16.12 9.71
N GLN A 220 9.49 16.21 10.51
CA GLN A 220 9.58 16.28 11.96
C GLN A 220 10.20 15.01 12.55
N THR A 221 11.00 15.20 13.61
CA THR A 221 11.79 14.13 14.22
C THR A 221 10.94 13.00 14.77
N LEU A 222 9.91 13.28 15.57
CA LEU A 222 9.14 12.25 16.28
C LEU A 222 8.41 11.28 15.32
N PRO A 223 7.58 11.73 14.36
CA PRO A 223 6.91 10.82 13.42
C PRO A 223 7.89 9.97 12.60
N ALA A 224 8.99 10.57 12.15
CA ALA A 224 10.01 9.86 11.39
C ALA A 224 10.77 8.84 12.26
N LEU A 225 10.98 9.12 13.55
CA LEU A 225 11.61 8.20 14.50
C LEU A 225 10.70 7.01 14.85
N GLU A 226 9.39 7.23 15.00
CA GLU A 226 8.41 6.16 15.18
C GLU A 226 8.37 5.21 13.97
N ARG A 227 8.37 5.76 12.75
CA ARG A 227 8.48 4.97 11.51
C ARG A 227 9.80 4.22 11.45
N THR A 228 10.91 4.89 11.74
CA THR A 228 12.25 4.27 11.83
C THR A 228 12.24 3.08 12.78
N ARG A 229 11.69 3.23 13.99
CA ARG A 229 11.57 2.14 14.96
C ARG A 229 10.79 0.97 14.42
N ARG A 230 9.64 1.21 13.79
CA ARG A 230 8.80 0.15 13.21
C ARG A 230 9.58 -0.66 12.18
N TYR A 231 10.29 0.00 11.28
CA TYR A 231 11.05 -0.68 10.23
C TYR A 231 12.28 -1.40 10.77
N LEU A 232 13.03 -0.79 11.70
CA LEU A 232 14.14 -1.47 12.38
C LEU A 232 13.68 -2.71 13.14
N LYS A 233 12.52 -2.63 13.81
CA LYS A 233 11.90 -3.80 14.46
C LYS A 233 11.38 -4.82 13.45
N SER A 234 11.07 -4.44 12.21
CA SER A 234 10.58 -5.35 11.17
C SER A 234 11.69 -6.22 10.56
N ILE A 235 12.92 -5.70 10.48
CA ILE A 235 14.10 -6.44 10.01
C ILE A 235 14.28 -7.70 10.86
N GLY A 236 14.53 -8.84 10.21
CA GLY A 236 14.73 -10.14 10.87
C GLY A 236 13.45 -10.91 11.19
N ARG A 237 12.23 -10.38 10.93
CA ARG A 237 11.00 -11.20 11.09
C ARG A 237 10.98 -12.35 10.10
N TYR A 238 11.23 -12.02 8.83
CA TYR A 238 11.18 -12.97 7.72
C TYR A 238 12.52 -13.03 6.95
N GLY A 239 13.37 -12.02 7.09
CA GLY A 239 14.73 -12.02 6.53
C GLY A 239 15.45 -10.69 6.74
N ASN A 240 16.34 -10.33 5.83
CA ASN A 240 17.27 -9.20 5.97
C ASN A 240 16.68 -7.82 5.60
N ASN A 241 15.39 -7.74 5.25
CA ASN A 241 14.71 -6.48 4.96
C ASN A 241 13.47 -6.32 5.86
N ALA A 242 13.03 -5.07 6.06
CA ALA A 242 11.82 -4.73 6.80
C ALA A 242 10.54 -5.03 6.00
N PHE A 243 10.60 -5.08 4.67
CA PHE A 243 9.41 -5.10 3.82
C PHE A 243 9.21 -6.42 3.06
N LEU A 244 7.93 -6.74 2.85
CA LEU A 244 7.43 -7.81 2.02
C LEU A 244 6.79 -7.23 0.76
N VAL A 245 6.99 -7.92 -0.35
CA VAL A 245 6.37 -7.67 -1.65
C VAL A 245 5.29 -8.71 -1.85
N GLY A 246 4.04 -8.25 -2.05
CA GLY A 246 2.94 -9.13 -2.40
C GLY A 246 3.06 -9.60 -3.85
N GLN A 247 2.92 -10.91 -4.06
CA GLN A 247 2.98 -11.48 -5.42
C GLN A 247 1.69 -11.21 -6.20
N TYR A 248 1.77 -11.35 -7.53
CA TYR A 248 0.63 -11.26 -8.46
C TYR A 248 -0.19 -9.96 -8.38
N GLY A 249 0.45 -8.85 -8.00
CA GLY A 249 -0.20 -7.53 -7.93
C GLY A 249 -0.49 -7.02 -6.51
N GLY A 250 -0.16 -7.80 -5.48
CA GLY A 250 -0.06 -7.33 -4.10
C GLY A 250 -1.40 -6.98 -3.48
N ALA A 251 -1.74 -5.69 -3.40
CA ALA A 251 -2.91 -5.21 -2.65
C ALA A 251 -4.24 -5.80 -3.16
N GLY A 252 -4.39 -5.95 -4.48
CA GLY A 252 -5.61 -6.51 -5.09
C GLY A 252 -5.82 -7.99 -4.77
N GLU A 253 -4.73 -8.77 -4.71
CA GLU A 253 -4.78 -10.18 -4.29
C GLU A 253 -5.11 -10.32 -2.81
N ILE A 254 -4.61 -9.40 -1.98
CA ILE A 254 -4.93 -9.36 -0.56
C ILE A 254 -6.43 -9.07 -0.35
N ALA A 255 -6.98 -8.08 -1.05
CA ALA A 255 -8.41 -7.78 -1.00
C ALA A 255 -9.27 -8.99 -1.43
N GLN A 256 -8.88 -9.68 -2.51
CA GLN A 256 -9.52 -10.91 -2.95
C GLN A 256 -9.45 -12.03 -1.90
N GLY A 257 -8.30 -12.18 -1.22
CA GLY A 257 -8.14 -13.12 -0.11
C GLY A 257 -9.14 -12.88 1.02
N PHE A 258 -9.36 -11.62 1.39
CA PHE A 258 -10.40 -11.26 2.36
C PHE A 258 -11.82 -11.46 1.81
N CYS A 259 -12.07 -11.16 0.54
CA CYS A 259 -13.37 -11.46 -0.08
C CYS A 259 -13.69 -12.97 -0.04
N ARG A 260 -12.68 -13.81 -0.30
CA ARG A 260 -12.80 -15.26 -0.16
C ARG A 260 -13.12 -15.65 1.29
N ALA A 261 -12.41 -15.08 2.27
CA ALA A 261 -12.68 -15.39 3.68
C ALA A 261 -14.11 -15.02 4.10
N CYS A 262 -14.59 -13.85 3.69
CA CYS A 262 -15.98 -13.44 3.91
C CYS A 262 -16.98 -14.45 3.32
N ALA A 263 -16.77 -14.90 2.08
CA ALA A 263 -17.63 -15.90 1.45
C ALA A 263 -17.62 -17.24 2.19
N VAL A 264 -16.46 -17.68 2.70
CA VAL A 264 -16.33 -18.89 3.54
C VAL A 264 -17.13 -18.76 4.83
N PHE A 265 -17.17 -17.57 5.43
CA PHE A 265 -17.98 -17.28 6.62
C PHE A 265 -19.46 -16.98 6.31
N GLY A 266 -19.92 -17.16 5.06
CA GLY A 266 -21.32 -17.04 4.67
C GLY A 266 -21.73 -15.67 4.13
N GLY A 267 -20.79 -14.79 3.79
CA GLY A 267 -21.08 -13.53 3.10
C GLY A 267 -21.53 -13.73 1.64
N THR A 268 -22.51 -12.96 1.20
CA THR A 268 -23.04 -12.96 -0.18
C THR A 268 -22.32 -11.90 -1.02
N TYR A 269 -21.95 -12.25 -2.26
CA TYR A 269 -21.19 -11.38 -3.16
C TYR A 269 -21.90 -11.12 -4.48
N ILE A 270 -21.86 -9.87 -4.95
CA ILE A 270 -22.32 -9.49 -6.29
C ILE A 270 -21.35 -8.46 -6.89
N LEU A 271 -20.89 -8.72 -8.11
CA LEU A 271 -20.03 -7.83 -8.88
C LEU A 271 -20.76 -7.23 -10.09
N GLY A 272 -20.13 -6.23 -10.69
CA GLY A 272 -20.49 -5.67 -11.98
C GLY A 272 -21.60 -4.63 -11.94
N ALA A 273 -21.98 -4.16 -13.13
CA ALA A 273 -22.96 -3.08 -13.26
C ALA A 273 -24.32 -3.38 -12.60
N SER A 274 -24.64 -4.68 -12.44
CA SER A 274 -25.87 -5.14 -11.80
C SER A 274 -25.86 -5.06 -10.26
N ALA A 275 -24.69 -4.92 -9.64
CA ALA A 275 -24.51 -4.73 -8.20
C ALA A 275 -24.53 -3.25 -7.79
N LYS A 276 -24.42 -2.32 -8.75
CA LYS A 276 -24.38 -0.88 -8.49
C LYS A 276 -25.72 -0.39 -7.91
N PRO A 277 -25.73 0.17 -6.69
CA PRO A 277 -26.96 0.74 -6.13
C PRO A 277 -27.52 1.87 -7.00
N THR A 278 -28.82 1.81 -7.28
CA THR A 278 -29.54 2.86 -8.01
C THR A 278 -30.17 3.86 -7.05
N SER A 279 -30.49 3.42 -5.83
CA SER A 279 -30.98 4.25 -4.75
C SER A 279 -30.32 3.82 -3.44
N ILE A 280 -30.01 4.80 -2.58
CA ILE A 280 -29.58 4.56 -1.20
C ILE A 280 -30.40 5.51 -0.34
N SER A 281 -31.14 4.95 0.61
CA SER A 281 -31.95 5.70 1.58
C SER A 281 -31.59 5.29 2.99
N ILE A 282 -31.52 6.28 3.86
CA ILE A 282 -31.08 6.12 5.24
C ILE A 282 -32.21 6.54 6.17
N SER A 283 -32.47 5.71 7.16
CA SER A 283 -33.34 6.01 8.30
C SER A 283 -32.53 5.90 9.60
N ALA A 284 -33.11 6.34 10.72
CA ALA A 284 -32.43 6.28 12.03
C ALA A 284 -32.01 4.85 12.44
N GLU A 285 -32.69 3.82 11.93
CA GLU A 285 -32.53 2.42 12.37
C GLU A 285 -32.06 1.47 11.25
N SER A 286 -32.15 1.89 9.99
CA SER A 286 -31.82 1.02 8.84
C SER A 286 -31.43 1.79 7.59
N VAL A 287 -30.68 1.11 6.72
CA VAL A 287 -30.34 1.52 5.36
C VAL A 287 -31.12 0.66 4.38
N THR A 288 -31.71 1.26 3.35
CA THR A 288 -32.42 0.56 2.27
C THR A 288 -31.79 0.92 0.93
N LEU A 289 -31.56 -0.09 0.09
CA LEU A 289 -30.95 0.06 -1.23
C LEU A 289 -31.63 -0.78 -2.30
N ASP A 290 -31.69 -0.22 -3.50
CA ASP A 290 -32.16 -0.89 -4.70
C ASP A 290 -30.96 -1.20 -5.61
N ILE A 291 -30.89 -2.44 -6.11
CA ILE A 291 -29.86 -2.87 -7.06
C ILE A 291 -30.51 -3.51 -8.30
N PRO A 292 -29.95 -3.32 -9.50
CA PRO A 292 -30.55 -3.83 -10.74
C PRO A 292 -30.80 -5.34 -10.79
N CYS A 293 -29.96 -6.14 -10.12
CA CYS A 293 -30.06 -7.60 -10.14
C CYS A 293 -31.15 -8.17 -9.21
N HIS A 294 -31.75 -7.37 -8.33
CA HIS A 294 -32.73 -7.84 -7.34
C HIS A 294 -34.04 -7.04 -7.42
N PRO A 295 -35.21 -7.68 -7.54
CA PRO A 295 -36.47 -6.98 -7.81
C PRO A 295 -37.06 -6.23 -6.61
N ARG A 296 -36.56 -6.50 -5.40
CA ARG A 296 -37.07 -5.94 -4.13
C ARG A 296 -36.01 -5.06 -3.47
N PRO A 297 -36.41 -4.04 -2.69
CA PRO A 297 -35.46 -3.27 -1.89
C PRO A 297 -34.78 -4.16 -0.85
N ILE A 298 -33.47 -4.01 -0.71
CA ILE A 298 -32.65 -4.71 0.28
C ILE A 298 -32.46 -3.78 1.47
N THR A 299 -32.50 -4.33 2.68
CA THR A 299 -32.35 -3.56 3.91
C THR A 299 -31.22 -4.09 4.78
N ALA A 300 -30.53 -3.19 5.48
CA ALA A 300 -29.56 -3.54 6.50
C ALA A 300 -29.51 -2.55 7.66
N ARG A 301 -28.89 -2.95 8.78
CA ARG A 301 -28.70 -2.06 9.94
C ARG A 301 -27.60 -1.04 9.70
N ARG A 302 -26.56 -1.44 8.95
CA ARG A 302 -25.39 -0.62 8.66
C ARG A 302 -24.97 -0.76 7.20
N LEU A 303 -24.43 0.34 6.65
CA LEU A 303 -23.76 0.38 5.36
C LEU A 303 -22.30 0.76 5.55
N ILE A 304 -21.37 -0.01 4.97
CA ILE A 304 -19.94 0.28 4.95
C ILE A 304 -19.52 0.54 3.51
N SER A 305 -18.79 1.64 3.26
CA SER A 305 -18.31 1.95 1.91
C SER A 305 -17.24 3.04 1.94
N SER A 306 -16.34 3.03 0.95
CA SER A 306 -15.58 4.23 0.60
C SER A 306 -16.50 5.36 0.09
N PRO A 307 -16.04 6.62 0.16
CA PRO A 307 -16.77 7.77 -0.36
C PRO A 307 -17.14 7.66 -1.85
N ASN A 308 -16.39 6.89 -2.64
CA ASN A 308 -16.57 6.75 -4.09
C ASN A 308 -17.95 6.20 -4.47
N HIS A 309 -18.55 5.37 -3.61
CA HIS A 309 -19.82 4.71 -3.91
C HIS A 309 -21.03 5.35 -3.22
N ILE A 310 -20.82 6.40 -2.40
CA ILE A 310 -21.89 7.06 -1.65
C ILE A 310 -22.28 8.37 -2.36
N PRO A 311 -23.58 8.61 -2.63
CA PRO A 311 -24.06 9.87 -3.17
C PRO A 311 -23.63 11.08 -2.32
N PRO A 312 -23.17 12.20 -2.92
CA PRO A 312 -22.72 13.38 -2.18
C PRO A 312 -23.74 13.96 -1.20
N SER A 313 -25.04 13.77 -1.47
CA SER A 313 -26.13 14.19 -0.57
C SER A 313 -26.14 13.46 0.76
N LEU A 314 -25.68 12.20 0.79
CA LEU A 314 -25.59 11.38 2.00
C LEU A 314 -24.26 11.56 2.75
N LEU A 315 -23.27 12.17 2.10
CA LEU A 315 -21.99 12.54 2.72
C LEU A 315 -22.05 13.92 3.42
N GLY A 316 -23.23 14.52 3.58
CA GLY A 316 -23.41 15.85 4.17
C GLY A 316 -22.97 15.94 5.65
N HIS A 317 -22.31 17.05 6.00
CA HIS A 317 -21.57 17.34 7.27
C HIS A 317 -20.28 16.53 7.53
N LEU A 318 -19.97 15.48 6.75
CA LEU A 318 -18.65 14.82 6.78
C LEU A 318 -17.56 15.60 6.03
N GLN A 319 -17.96 16.62 5.28
CA GLN A 319 -17.05 17.54 4.62
C GLN A 319 -16.35 18.40 5.69
N GLY A 320 -15.07 18.11 5.92
CA GLY A 320 -14.16 19.12 6.45
C GLY A 320 -14.15 20.35 5.53
N GLY A 321 -13.51 21.44 5.97
CA GLY A 321 -13.33 22.63 5.12
C GLY A 321 -12.69 22.28 3.76
N PRO A 322 -12.63 23.23 2.82
CA PRO A 322 -11.96 23.01 1.53
C PRO A 322 -10.47 22.76 1.74
N GLU A 323 -10.10 21.50 1.99
CA GLU A 323 -8.72 21.03 1.94
C GLU A 323 -8.42 20.62 0.50
N GLU A 324 -7.31 21.13 -0.01
CA GLU A 324 -6.82 20.73 -1.32
C GLU A 324 -6.36 19.26 -1.25
N PRO A 325 -6.76 18.43 -2.22
CA PRO A 325 -6.34 17.04 -2.23
C PRO A 325 -4.83 16.93 -2.44
N SER A 326 -4.22 15.93 -1.82
CA SER A 326 -2.85 15.55 -2.13
C SER A 326 -2.79 15.01 -3.54
N LEU A 327 -1.99 15.64 -4.38
CA LEU A 327 -1.78 15.24 -5.77
C LEU A 327 -0.47 14.47 -5.89
N THR A 328 -0.49 13.36 -6.61
CA THR A 328 0.69 12.54 -6.90
C THR A 328 0.76 12.28 -8.40
N ALA A 329 1.91 12.56 -9.01
CA ALA A 329 2.20 12.09 -10.36
C ALA A 329 2.70 10.65 -10.28
N ASN A 330 2.19 9.79 -11.15
CA ASN A 330 2.53 8.38 -11.20
C ASN A 330 2.96 7.98 -12.61
N CYS A 331 3.83 6.99 -12.69
CA CYS A 331 4.18 6.30 -13.92
C CYS A 331 4.29 4.80 -13.67
N ILE A 332 3.71 4.02 -14.59
CA ILE A 332 3.90 2.58 -14.69
C ILE A 332 4.63 2.33 -16.01
N ALA A 333 5.84 1.82 -15.95
CA ALA A 333 6.62 1.47 -17.13
C ALA A 333 7.00 -0.01 -17.14
N ILE A 334 7.14 -0.56 -18.33
CA ILE A 334 7.61 -1.94 -18.55
C ILE A 334 8.93 -1.87 -19.30
N THR A 335 9.91 -2.64 -18.86
CA THR A 335 11.17 -2.81 -19.56
C THR A 335 11.56 -4.29 -19.64
N LYS A 336 12.24 -4.65 -20.73
CA LYS A 336 12.85 -5.98 -20.92
C LYS A 336 14.35 -5.97 -20.60
N THR A 337 14.88 -4.81 -20.21
CA THR A 337 16.29 -4.65 -19.86
C THR A 337 16.42 -4.67 -18.35
N LEU A 338 17.29 -5.54 -17.81
CA LEU A 338 17.61 -5.59 -16.39
C LEU A 338 18.10 -4.21 -15.91
N PRO A 339 17.34 -3.51 -15.03
CA PRO A 339 17.75 -2.22 -14.48
C PRO A 339 19.07 -2.33 -13.73
N GLU A 340 19.93 -1.32 -13.85
CA GLU A 340 21.25 -1.33 -13.21
C GLU A 340 21.16 -1.47 -11.69
N ALA A 341 20.14 -0.85 -11.09
CA ALA A 341 19.88 -0.92 -9.65
C ALA A 341 19.62 -2.33 -9.11
N LEU A 342 19.22 -3.28 -9.96
CA LEU A 342 18.98 -4.68 -9.59
C LEU A 342 20.25 -5.55 -9.71
N ARG A 343 21.32 -5.04 -10.33
CA ARG A 343 22.54 -5.82 -10.54
C ARG A 343 23.31 -5.95 -9.23
N ARG A 344 23.54 -7.18 -8.78
CA ARG A 344 24.50 -7.42 -7.69
C ARG A 344 25.91 -7.28 -8.24
N LYS A 345 26.70 -6.35 -7.67
CA LYS A 345 28.14 -6.26 -7.96
C LYS A 345 28.79 -7.55 -7.43
N SER A 346 29.30 -8.40 -8.32
CA SER A 346 30.12 -9.55 -7.93
C SER A 346 31.28 -9.04 -7.09
N THR A 347 31.30 -9.40 -5.80
CA THR A 347 32.48 -9.22 -4.96
C THR A 347 33.53 -10.20 -5.41
N THR A 348 34.37 -9.79 -6.36
CA THR A 348 35.64 -10.46 -6.67
C THR A 348 36.59 -10.29 -5.48
N SER A 349 36.45 -11.15 -4.46
CA SER A 349 37.57 -11.50 -3.61
C SER A 349 38.41 -12.54 -4.33
N SER A 350 39.62 -12.15 -4.69
CA SER A 350 40.71 -12.97 -5.16
C SER A 350 40.88 -14.27 -4.36
N THR A 351 40.38 -15.38 -4.89
CA THR A 351 40.91 -16.76 -4.73
C THR A 351 40.21 -17.63 -5.77
N GLU A 352 40.97 -18.24 -6.67
CA GLU A 352 40.51 -18.97 -7.86
C GLU A 352 39.82 -20.32 -7.58
N GLU A 353 39.14 -20.51 -6.44
CA GLU A 353 38.58 -21.83 -6.08
C GLU A 353 37.08 -21.86 -5.68
N SER A 354 36.31 -20.80 -5.94
CA SER A 354 34.84 -20.82 -5.71
C SER A 354 34.06 -20.11 -6.81
N ALA A 355 34.17 -20.61 -8.04
CA ALA A 355 33.57 -20.03 -9.24
C ALA A 355 32.17 -20.60 -9.61
N GLU A 356 31.32 -20.93 -8.63
CA GLU A 356 29.96 -21.46 -8.89
C GLU A 356 28.85 -20.90 -7.97
N GLU A 357 29.05 -19.76 -7.31
CA GLU A 357 27.89 -18.99 -6.81
C GLU A 357 27.68 -17.81 -7.75
N GLN A 358 26.96 -18.04 -8.86
CA GLN A 358 26.33 -16.94 -9.57
C GLN A 358 25.36 -16.28 -8.59
N SER A 359 25.75 -15.16 -7.99
CA SER A 359 24.82 -14.40 -7.15
C SER A 359 23.65 -13.97 -8.04
N GLU A 360 22.49 -14.60 -7.86
CA GLU A 360 21.26 -14.18 -8.52
C GLU A 360 21.06 -12.67 -8.27
N ASN A 361 20.72 -11.94 -9.34
CA ASN A 361 20.44 -10.52 -9.26
C ASN A 361 19.23 -10.27 -8.36
N ASP A 362 19.10 -9.04 -7.86
CA ASP A 362 17.89 -8.66 -7.14
C ASP A 362 16.71 -8.66 -8.13
N ASP A 363 15.54 -9.10 -7.68
CA ASP A 363 14.32 -9.14 -8.49
C ASP A 363 13.42 -7.93 -8.17
N THR A 364 13.54 -7.40 -6.95
CA THR A 364 12.77 -6.27 -6.45
C THR A 364 13.66 -5.21 -5.85
N SER A 365 13.36 -3.93 -6.09
CA SER A 365 14.09 -2.85 -5.43
C SER A 365 13.23 -1.61 -5.25
N LEU A 366 13.41 -0.95 -4.11
CA LEU A 366 12.94 0.41 -3.89
C LEU A 366 14.10 1.38 -4.07
N ILE A 367 14.01 2.21 -5.11
CA ILE A 367 15.00 3.24 -5.42
C ILE A 367 14.40 4.59 -5.05
N VAL A 368 15.18 5.40 -4.34
CA VAL A 368 14.75 6.71 -3.88
C VAL A 368 15.66 7.77 -4.49
N PHE A 369 15.05 8.79 -5.10
CA PHE A 369 15.71 9.95 -5.68
C PHE A 369 15.39 11.17 -4.83
N PRO A 370 16.27 11.57 -3.89
CA PRO A 370 16.13 12.84 -3.20
C PRO A 370 16.14 14.00 -4.19
N THR A 371 15.25 14.97 -4.00
CA THR A 371 15.19 16.20 -4.81
C THR A 371 15.11 17.41 -3.89
N GLU A 372 15.36 18.60 -4.42
CA GLU A 372 15.27 19.84 -3.64
C GLU A 372 13.86 20.07 -3.04
N ASN A 373 12.81 19.62 -3.75
CA ASN A 373 11.41 19.90 -3.43
C ASN A 373 10.63 18.68 -2.92
N GLY A 374 11.32 17.59 -2.57
CA GLY A 374 10.69 16.35 -2.11
C GLY A 374 11.48 15.13 -2.52
N VAL A 375 10.78 14.07 -2.92
CA VAL A 375 11.40 12.80 -3.27
C VAL A 375 10.62 12.10 -4.37
N ILE A 376 11.34 11.46 -5.29
CA ILE A 376 10.75 10.56 -6.27
C ILE A 376 11.08 9.14 -5.84
N ARG A 377 10.03 8.31 -5.76
CA ARG A 377 10.16 6.90 -5.40
C ARG A 377 9.99 6.06 -6.64
N CYS A 378 10.85 5.06 -6.78
CA CYS A 378 10.80 4.07 -7.83
C CYS A 378 10.74 2.68 -7.20
N TYR A 379 9.65 1.99 -7.40
CA TYR A 379 9.49 0.60 -6.99
C TYR A 379 9.57 -0.31 -8.22
N VAL A 380 10.53 -1.23 -8.22
CA VAL A 380 10.80 -2.14 -9.34
C VAL A 380 10.38 -3.56 -8.96
N ASN A 381 9.59 -4.19 -9.82
CA ASN A 381 9.17 -5.59 -9.71
C ASN A 381 9.68 -6.38 -10.92
N GLY A 382 10.45 -7.43 -10.67
CA GLY A 382 10.85 -8.41 -11.67
C GLY A 382 9.94 -9.64 -11.71
N GLU A 383 10.37 -10.63 -12.49
CA GLU A 383 9.59 -11.84 -12.81
C GLU A 383 9.21 -12.67 -11.58
N GLY A 384 10.05 -12.70 -10.55
CA GLY A 384 9.79 -13.53 -9.37
C GLY A 384 8.69 -12.96 -8.45
N THR A 385 8.20 -11.75 -8.72
CA THR A 385 6.97 -11.24 -8.10
C THR A 385 5.72 -11.90 -8.66
N GLY A 386 5.82 -12.55 -9.83
CA GLY A 386 4.65 -13.07 -10.56
C GLY A 386 3.79 -11.97 -11.20
N SER A 387 4.18 -10.69 -11.09
CA SER A 387 3.45 -9.56 -11.66
C SER A 387 3.76 -9.30 -13.14
N CYS A 388 4.81 -9.90 -13.69
CA CYS A 388 5.19 -9.76 -15.10
C CYS A 388 5.78 -11.06 -15.68
N PRO A 389 5.82 -11.20 -17.01
CA PRO A 389 6.47 -12.32 -17.67
C PRO A 389 7.98 -12.43 -17.37
N PRO A 390 8.58 -13.61 -17.60
CA PRO A 390 10.01 -13.80 -17.44
C PRO A 390 10.87 -12.84 -18.27
N GLY A 391 11.97 -12.38 -17.69
CA GLY A 391 12.92 -11.43 -18.29
C GLY A 391 12.41 -9.99 -18.40
N GLN A 392 11.28 -9.67 -17.76
CA GLN A 392 10.67 -8.34 -17.81
C GLN A 392 10.52 -7.74 -16.42
N TYR A 393 10.43 -6.41 -16.38
CA TYR A 393 10.36 -5.65 -15.13
C TYR A 393 9.28 -4.57 -15.24
N ILE A 394 8.55 -4.38 -14.16
CA ILE A 394 7.61 -3.28 -13.99
C ILE A 394 8.27 -2.23 -13.09
N ILE A 395 8.20 -0.98 -13.51
CA ILE A 395 8.75 0.18 -12.81
C ILE A 395 7.58 1.09 -12.44
N TYR A 396 7.38 1.28 -11.15
CA TYR A 396 6.43 2.24 -10.59
C TYR A 396 7.18 3.47 -10.10
N LEU A 397 6.94 4.62 -10.72
CA LEU A 397 7.47 5.90 -10.26
C LEU A 397 6.36 6.75 -9.67
N SER A 398 6.63 7.42 -8.55
CA SER A 398 5.70 8.38 -7.97
C SER A 398 6.37 9.54 -7.26
N THR A 399 5.71 10.70 -7.27
CA THR A 399 6.11 11.89 -6.52
C THR A 399 4.92 12.78 -6.19
N SER A 400 4.95 13.44 -5.04
CA SER A 400 3.97 14.46 -4.69
C SER A 400 4.10 15.66 -5.64
N LEU A 401 2.97 16.22 -6.04
CA LEU A 401 2.88 17.45 -6.83
C LEU A 401 2.61 18.65 -5.94
N GLN A 402 3.30 19.76 -6.20
CA GLN A 402 3.04 21.04 -5.55
C GLN A 402 2.03 21.91 -6.34
N SER A 403 1.84 21.63 -7.63
CA SER A 403 0.89 22.31 -8.52
C SER A 403 0.26 21.30 -9.48
N SER A 404 -1.02 21.47 -9.81
CA SER A 404 -1.78 20.64 -10.75
C SER A 404 -1.45 20.90 -12.23
N THR A 405 -0.61 21.88 -12.54
CA THR A 405 -0.36 22.33 -13.93
C THR A 405 0.70 21.53 -14.68
N SER A 406 1.54 20.78 -13.98
CA SER A 406 2.67 20.08 -14.60
C SER A 406 2.26 18.69 -15.09
N SER A 407 2.67 18.33 -16.31
CA SER A 407 2.40 17.00 -16.86
C SER A 407 3.14 15.93 -16.05
N PRO A 408 2.49 14.80 -15.69
CA PRO A 408 3.17 13.70 -14.98
C PRO A 408 4.34 13.12 -15.78
N SER A 409 4.26 13.12 -17.12
CA SER A 409 5.34 12.64 -17.98
C SER A 409 6.58 13.53 -17.93
N GLU A 410 6.40 14.85 -17.97
CA GLU A 410 7.50 15.82 -17.93
C GLU A 410 8.30 15.71 -16.62
N ILE A 411 7.61 15.41 -15.51
CA ILE A 411 8.23 15.28 -14.19
C ILE A 411 8.98 13.95 -14.06
N LEU A 412 8.35 12.84 -14.46
CA LEU A 412 8.86 11.49 -14.16
C LEU A 412 9.77 10.92 -15.24
N GLN A 413 9.63 11.32 -16.50
CA GLN A 413 10.44 10.80 -17.60
C GLN A 413 11.97 10.97 -17.41
N PRO A 414 12.50 12.09 -16.86
CA PRO A 414 13.93 12.22 -16.57
C PRO A 414 14.47 11.24 -15.53
N TYR A 415 13.59 10.65 -14.70
CA TYR A 415 13.96 9.66 -13.70
C TYR A 415 13.75 8.24 -14.22
N LEU A 416 12.70 8.03 -15.03
CA LEU A 416 12.51 6.78 -15.75
C LEU A 416 13.71 6.46 -16.65
N SER A 417 14.22 7.46 -17.39
CA SER A 417 15.38 7.28 -18.28
C SER A 417 16.67 6.88 -17.56
N LYS A 418 16.80 7.22 -16.26
CA LYS A 418 17.93 6.77 -15.42
C LYS A 418 17.83 5.29 -15.04
N ILE A 419 16.61 4.75 -14.97
CA ILE A 419 16.36 3.35 -14.60
C ILE A 419 16.36 2.45 -15.83
N THR A 420 15.70 2.90 -16.89
CA THR A 420 15.62 2.21 -18.19
C THR A 420 15.64 3.23 -19.31
N PRO A 421 16.63 3.20 -20.22
CA PRO A 421 16.71 4.17 -21.32
C PRO A 421 15.58 3.97 -22.33
N ASP A 422 15.18 2.71 -22.56
CA ASP A 422 14.21 2.33 -23.59
C ASP A 422 13.08 1.48 -22.97
N PRO A 423 12.10 2.08 -22.27
CA PRO A 423 10.91 1.34 -21.82
C PRO A 423 10.10 0.87 -23.02
N VAL A 424 9.60 -0.37 -22.98
CA VAL A 424 8.73 -0.95 -24.03
C VAL A 424 7.28 -0.48 -23.91
N PHE A 425 6.90 -0.01 -22.72
CA PHE A 425 5.61 0.63 -22.47
C PHE A 425 5.74 1.60 -21.30
N SER A 426 5.00 2.71 -21.36
CA SER A 426 4.84 3.62 -20.22
C SER A 426 3.43 4.20 -20.18
N ALA A 427 2.86 4.20 -18.99
CA ALA A 427 1.65 4.93 -18.63
C ALA A 427 2.00 6.03 -17.64
N TYR A 428 1.39 7.20 -17.79
CA TYR A 428 1.52 8.34 -16.88
C TYR A 428 0.14 8.83 -16.48
N TYR A 429 -0.05 9.17 -15.21
CA TYR A 429 -1.32 9.69 -14.71
C TYR A 429 -1.12 10.46 -13.42
N VAL A 430 -2.12 11.25 -13.04
CA VAL A 430 -2.17 11.93 -11.74
C VAL A 430 -3.21 11.24 -10.88
N SER A 431 -2.89 11.00 -9.61
CA SER A 431 -3.86 10.59 -8.59
C SER A 431 -4.07 11.70 -7.57
N ALA A 432 -5.32 12.03 -7.28
CA ALA A 432 -5.72 12.91 -6.17
C ALA A 432 -6.26 12.06 -5.02
N ARG A 433 -5.78 12.31 -3.81
CA ARG A 433 -6.30 11.70 -2.58
C ARG A 433 -6.72 12.81 -1.60
N PRO A 434 -7.85 12.66 -0.89
CA PRO A 434 -8.26 13.63 0.12
C PRO A 434 -7.18 13.79 1.20
N CYS A 435 -6.84 15.04 1.53
CA CYS A 435 -6.24 15.38 2.82
C CYS A 435 -7.38 15.52 3.83
N SER A 436 -7.36 14.78 4.95
CA SER A 436 -7.55 15.36 6.29
C SER A 436 -7.58 14.30 7.39
N SER A 437 -7.07 14.71 8.56
CA SER A 437 -7.19 14.07 9.87
C SER A 437 -8.43 14.51 10.66
N SER A 438 -9.39 15.20 10.03
CA SER A 438 -10.42 16.00 10.72
C SER A 438 -11.86 15.62 10.39
N VAL A 439 -12.09 14.44 9.80
CA VAL A 439 -13.46 13.93 9.68
C VAL A 439 -13.85 13.31 11.04
N PRO A 440 -14.91 13.77 11.74
CA PRO A 440 -15.41 13.07 12.90
C PRO A 440 -15.85 11.66 12.47
N SER A 441 -15.72 10.67 13.35
CA SER A 441 -16.29 9.34 13.15
C SER A 441 -17.81 9.47 13.08
N SER A 442 -18.40 9.90 11.96
CA SER A 442 -19.85 9.86 11.84
C SER A 442 -20.25 8.40 11.62
N THR A 443 -20.46 7.72 12.73
CA THR A 443 -21.43 6.64 12.85
C THR A 443 -22.87 7.18 12.88
N ALA A 444 -23.06 8.49 12.68
CA ALA A 444 -24.36 9.12 12.57
C ALA A 444 -25.08 8.57 11.33
N ASP A 445 -26.31 8.09 11.55
CA ASP A 445 -27.26 7.64 10.53
C ASP A 445 -26.86 6.34 9.78
N GLY A 446 -26.29 5.35 10.46
CA GLY A 446 -26.22 3.99 9.91
C GLY A 446 -25.17 3.74 8.81
N ILE A 447 -24.37 4.75 8.43
CA ILE A 447 -23.26 4.61 7.49
C ILE A 447 -21.92 4.64 8.22
N VAL A 448 -21.00 3.78 7.79
CA VAL A 448 -19.59 3.77 8.18
C VAL A 448 -18.76 4.06 6.92
N VAL A 449 -18.17 5.26 6.87
CA VAL A 449 -17.37 5.69 5.72
C VAL A 449 -15.89 5.33 5.93
N LEU A 450 -15.36 4.48 5.05
CA LEU A 450 -13.95 4.08 5.04
C LEU A 450 -13.10 5.18 4.40
N ARG A 451 -12.04 5.61 5.07
CA ARG A 451 -11.25 6.75 4.59
C ARG A 451 -10.06 6.30 3.77
N PRO A 452 -9.85 6.85 2.56
CA PRO A 452 -8.61 6.60 1.84
C PRO A 452 -7.42 7.16 2.63
N TYR A 453 -6.24 6.58 2.40
CA TYR A 453 -5.00 7.09 2.99
C TYR A 453 -4.73 8.54 2.58
N ALA A 454 -4.56 9.41 3.58
CA ALA A 454 -4.35 10.85 3.42
C ALA A 454 -2.90 11.32 3.65
N GLY A 455 -1.99 10.40 3.97
CA GLY A 455 -0.58 10.73 4.20
C GLY A 455 0.22 10.88 2.90
N THR A 456 1.48 11.30 3.03
CA THR A 456 2.37 11.55 1.89
C THR A 456 3.19 10.34 1.45
N GLU A 457 3.16 9.25 2.22
CA GLU A 457 3.98 8.04 2.03
C GLU A 457 3.07 6.82 1.84
N LEU A 458 2.46 6.74 0.66
CA LEU A 458 1.50 5.67 0.35
C LEU A 458 2.16 4.28 0.25
N LEU A 459 3.39 4.23 -0.30
CA LEU A 459 4.04 2.98 -0.68
C LEU A 459 4.27 2.06 0.52
N THR A 460 4.62 2.62 1.68
CA THR A 460 4.92 1.84 2.90
C THR A 460 3.85 1.91 3.99
N GLU A 461 3.00 2.95 4.00
CA GLU A 461 1.96 3.13 5.03
C GLU A 461 0.55 2.76 4.56
N GLY A 462 0.29 2.81 3.25
CA GLY A 462 -1.06 2.72 2.70
C GLY A 462 -1.76 1.43 3.09
N LEU A 463 -1.07 0.29 3.02
CA LEU A 463 -1.62 -1.03 3.35
C LEU A 463 -2.02 -1.16 4.83
N ASP A 464 -1.18 -0.68 5.75
CA ASP A 464 -1.49 -0.68 7.19
C ASP A 464 -2.66 0.25 7.50
N TRP A 465 -2.80 1.35 6.77
CA TRP A 465 -3.94 2.24 6.90
C TRP A 465 -5.25 1.57 6.48
N GLU A 466 -5.29 0.89 5.33
CA GLU A 466 -6.48 0.16 4.89
C GLU A 466 -6.90 -0.91 5.92
N ALA A 467 -5.94 -1.62 6.51
CA ALA A 467 -6.22 -2.59 7.58
C ALA A 467 -6.84 -1.93 8.82
N LYS A 468 -6.30 -0.77 9.25
CA LYS A 468 -6.88 0.01 10.36
C LYS A 468 -8.30 0.48 10.04
N GLN A 469 -8.57 0.91 8.81
CA GLN A 469 -9.92 1.32 8.40
C GLN A 469 -10.90 0.14 8.44
N GLY A 470 -10.47 -1.04 7.99
CA GLY A 470 -11.28 -2.27 8.10
C GLY A 470 -11.62 -2.63 9.54
N GLU A 471 -10.65 -2.56 10.45
CA GLU A 471 -10.87 -2.80 11.89
C GLU A 471 -11.79 -1.73 12.52
N LEU A 472 -11.58 -0.45 12.19
CA LEU A 472 -12.46 0.63 12.66
C LEU A 472 -13.91 0.41 12.22
N ALA A 473 -14.12 -0.05 10.99
CA ALA A 473 -15.47 -0.35 10.51
C ALA A 473 -16.09 -1.56 11.21
N TYR A 474 -15.31 -2.59 11.50
CA TYR A 474 -15.74 -3.70 12.34
C TYR A 474 -16.22 -3.21 13.72
N ARG A 475 -15.40 -2.40 14.40
CA ARG A 475 -15.72 -1.85 15.73
C ARG A 475 -16.95 -0.95 15.71
N ALA A 476 -17.14 -0.17 14.63
CA ALA A 476 -18.33 0.67 14.46
C ALA A 476 -19.65 -0.13 14.36
N VAL A 477 -19.59 -1.39 13.92
CA VAL A 477 -20.77 -2.28 13.83
C VAL A 477 -20.93 -3.15 15.07
N VAL A 478 -19.85 -3.74 15.58
CA VAL A 478 -19.89 -4.74 16.66
C VAL A 478 -19.82 -4.10 18.06
N GLY A 479 -19.24 -2.91 18.17
CA GLY A 479 -18.95 -2.24 19.44
C GLY A 479 -17.59 -2.65 20.02
N GLU A 480 -17.05 -1.81 20.91
CA GLU A 480 -15.75 -2.05 21.56
C GLU A 480 -15.78 -3.27 22.51
N ASP A 481 -16.89 -3.44 23.25
CA ASP A 481 -17.11 -4.53 24.19
C ASP A 481 -17.64 -5.83 23.53
N GLY A 482 -17.76 -5.84 22.20
CA GLY A 482 -18.23 -7.00 21.45
C GLY A 482 -17.14 -8.06 21.21
N ARG A 483 -17.46 -9.05 20.37
CA ARG A 483 -16.51 -10.09 19.94
C ARG A 483 -15.23 -9.44 19.39
N GLY A 484 -14.07 -10.01 19.69
CA GLY A 484 -12.77 -9.51 19.21
C GLY A 484 -12.66 -9.55 17.69
N PHE A 485 -11.86 -8.62 17.14
CA PHE A 485 -11.57 -8.54 15.71
C PHE A 485 -10.81 -9.79 15.24
N PHE A 486 -11.42 -10.60 14.36
CA PHE A 486 -10.96 -11.94 13.98
C PHE A 486 -10.66 -12.85 15.18
N GLU A 487 -11.45 -12.77 16.25
CA GLU A 487 -11.33 -13.68 17.40
C GLU A 487 -11.59 -15.14 16.98
N LYS A 488 -10.61 -16.00 17.25
CA LYS A 488 -10.70 -17.45 17.02
C LYS A 488 -11.72 -18.08 17.96
N ASP A 489 -12.45 -19.06 17.49
CA ASP A 489 -13.37 -19.80 18.35
C ASP A 489 -12.57 -20.79 19.22
N VAL A 490 -12.93 -20.96 20.49
CA VAL A 490 -12.20 -21.82 21.45
C VAL A 490 -12.03 -23.26 20.92
N SER A 491 -12.97 -23.76 20.12
CA SER A 491 -12.88 -25.06 19.47
C SER A 491 -11.78 -25.15 18.40
N GLU A 492 -11.42 -24.04 17.74
CA GLU A 492 -10.32 -24.00 16.75
C GLU A 492 -8.94 -24.11 17.45
N GLU A 493 -8.82 -23.69 18.71
CA GLU A 493 -7.60 -23.88 19.51
C GLU A 493 -7.50 -25.32 20.05
N GLU A 494 -8.62 -25.91 20.48
CA GLU A 494 -8.69 -27.31 20.90
C GLU A 494 -8.42 -28.29 19.74
N GLU A 495 -8.87 -27.99 18.51
CA GLU A 495 -8.55 -28.79 17.31
C GLU A 495 -7.07 -28.74 16.91
N MET A 496 -6.33 -27.71 17.34
CA MET A 496 -4.89 -27.58 17.05
C MET A 496 -3.98 -28.20 18.11
N GLY A 497 -4.54 -28.79 19.18
CA GLY A 497 -3.80 -29.67 20.10
C GLY A 497 -2.59 -29.02 20.78
N ILE A 498 -2.63 -27.71 21.04
CA ILE A 498 -1.66 -27.05 21.92
C ILE A 498 -2.23 -27.14 23.33
N GLU A 499 -2.10 -28.32 23.95
CA GLU A 499 -2.10 -28.41 25.41
C GLU A 499 -0.82 -27.71 25.88
N ASP A 500 -0.97 -26.51 26.43
CA ASP A 500 0.07 -25.86 27.22
C ASP A 500 0.33 -26.72 28.48
N ASP A 501 1.29 -27.64 28.39
CA ASP A 501 1.84 -28.31 29.56
C ASP A 501 2.71 -27.30 30.34
N LEU A 502 2.14 -26.87 31.47
CA LEU A 502 2.71 -26.04 32.54
C LEU A 502 4.02 -26.55 33.15
#